data_AF-A0A1Q5RKS6-F1
#
_entry.id   AF-A0A1Q5RKS6-F1
#
_cell.length_a   1.000
_cell.length_b   1.000
_cell.length_c   1.000
_cell.angle_alpha   90.00
_cell.angle_beta   90.00
_cell.angle_gamma   90.00
#
_symmetry.space_group_name_H-M   'P 1'
#
loop_
_entity.id
_entity.type
_entity.pdbx_description
1 polymer ?
#
loop_
_entity_poly.entity_id
_entity_poly.type
_entity_poly.pdbx_seq_one_letter_code
_entity_poly.pdbx_strand_id
1 'polypeptide(L)'
;MKVPPRRGFALRDAIINSQPHGGTYLGKAVAEIDRNGDRLIVFTDEQSHDQVPEPKAQGTMVNVASYQHGVGHGAWTRVNGFSEAEVAWIAASETALN
;
A
#
# COMPACT_ATOMS: atom_id res chain seq x y z
N MET A 1 -12.32 14.45 -6.80
CA MET A 1 -12.25 15.42 -7.92
C MET A 1 -12.54 14.66 -9.22
N LYS A 2 -13.45 15.15 -10.07
CA LYS A 2 -13.82 14.46 -11.32
C LYS A 2 -12.86 14.92 -12.43
N VAL A 3 -12.07 14.00 -13.00
CA VAL A 3 -11.07 14.35 -14.01
C VAL A 3 -11.73 14.39 -15.39
N PRO A 4 -11.60 15.48 -16.16
CA PRO A 4 -12.23 15.60 -17.48
C PRO A 4 -11.57 14.67 -18.52
N PRO A 5 -12.35 14.00 -19.38
CA PRO A 5 -11.83 13.11 -20.41
C PRO A 5 -11.23 13.91 -21.57
N ARG A 6 -9.93 14.21 -21.52
CA ARG A 6 -9.17 14.76 -22.67
C ARG A 6 -8.09 13.78 -23.15
N ARG A 7 -7.80 13.79 -24.46
CA ARG A 7 -6.66 13.05 -25.04
C ARG A 7 -5.36 13.55 -24.38
N GLY A 8 -4.50 12.61 -23.98
CA GLY A 8 -3.23 12.92 -23.30
C GLY A 8 -3.24 12.76 -21.77
N PHE A 9 -3.94 11.75 -21.23
CA PHE A 9 -3.87 11.36 -19.81
C PHE A 9 -4.10 12.51 -18.81
N ALA A 10 -5.29 13.14 -18.84
CA ALA A 10 -5.68 14.15 -17.84
C ALA A 10 -5.53 13.67 -16.38
N LEU A 11 -5.70 12.36 -16.17
CA LEU A 11 -5.52 11.71 -14.88
C LEU A 11 -4.07 11.73 -14.41
N ARG A 12 -3.10 11.61 -15.33
CA ARG A 12 -1.67 11.71 -15.00
C ARG A 12 -1.36 13.08 -14.42
N ASP A 13 -1.80 14.15 -15.07
CA ASP A 13 -1.51 15.50 -14.60
C ASP A 13 -2.25 15.79 -13.28
N ALA A 14 -3.45 15.25 -13.09
CA ALA A 14 -4.17 15.34 -11.82
C ALA A 14 -3.44 14.59 -10.69
N ILE A 15 -2.89 13.40 -10.96
CA ILE A 15 -2.06 12.64 -10.01
C ILE A 15 -0.77 13.39 -9.71
N ILE A 16 -0.07 13.87 -10.73
CA ILE A 16 1.20 14.60 -10.60
C ILE A 16 1.00 15.85 -9.72
N ASN A 17 -0.07 16.61 -9.96
CA ASN A 17 -0.32 17.84 -9.21
C ASN A 17 -1.06 17.61 -7.87
N SER A 18 -1.45 16.37 -7.54
CA SER A 18 -2.24 16.09 -6.34
C SER A 18 -1.43 16.19 -5.06
N GLN A 19 -0.13 15.89 -5.12
CA GLN A 19 0.77 15.86 -3.96
C GLN A 19 2.19 16.27 -4.37
N PRO A 20 2.95 16.94 -3.48
CA PRO A 20 4.36 17.21 -3.71
C PRO A 20 5.15 15.93 -4.00
N HIS A 21 6.01 15.96 -5.02
CA HIS A 21 6.90 14.84 -5.32
C HIS A 21 8.05 14.81 -4.33
N GLY A 22 8.16 13.72 -3.56
CA GLY A 22 9.26 13.41 -2.66
C GLY A 22 9.59 11.92 -2.71
N GLY A 23 10.63 11.49 -1.98
CA GLY A 23 10.88 10.06 -1.80
C GLY A 23 9.71 9.36 -1.11
N THR A 24 9.56 8.06 -1.33
CA THR A 24 8.54 7.24 -0.65
C THR A 24 9.02 6.91 0.77
N TYR A 25 8.51 7.63 1.77
CA TYR A 25 8.75 7.38 3.19
C TYR A 25 7.66 6.47 3.76
N LEU A 26 7.65 5.20 3.34
CA LEU A 26 6.62 4.25 3.75
C LEU A 26 6.70 3.95 5.26
N GLY A 27 7.91 3.86 5.81
CA GLY A 27 8.12 3.63 7.24
C GLY A 27 7.51 4.73 8.11
N LYS A 28 7.73 5.99 7.73
CA LYS A 28 7.10 7.13 8.41
C LYS A 28 5.56 7.09 8.34
N ALA A 29 5.00 6.73 7.19
CA ALA A 29 3.55 6.62 7.02
C ALA A 29 2.96 5.52 7.92
N VAL A 30 3.59 4.35 7.96
CA VAL A 30 3.18 3.25 8.84
C VAL A 30 3.24 3.67 10.31
N ALA A 31 4.34 4.30 10.74
CA ALA A 31 4.47 4.76 12.13
C ALA A 31 3.39 5.78 12.56
N GLU A 32 2.96 6.64 11.64
CA GLU A 32 1.93 7.66 11.90
C GLU A 32 0.51 7.09 11.89
N ILE A 33 0.22 6.14 11.00
CA ILE A 33 -1.12 5.56 10.83
C ILE A 33 -1.38 4.42 11.80
N ASP A 34 -0.39 3.57 12.06
CA ASP A 34 -0.50 2.41 12.92
C ASP A 34 -0.41 2.77 14.42
N ARG A 35 -1.10 3.84 14.82
CA ARG A 35 -1.09 4.31 16.20
C ARG A 35 -1.95 3.45 17.11
N ASN A 36 -3.10 3.03 16.61
CA ASN A 36 -4.12 2.32 17.38
C ASN A 36 -3.91 0.80 17.40
N GLY A 37 -3.12 0.24 16.48
CA GLY A 37 -2.87 -1.21 16.42
C GLY A 37 -4.14 -2.01 16.10
N ASP A 38 -4.94 -1.52 15.15
CA ASP A 38 -6.13 -2.22 14.66
C ASP A 38 -5.77 -3.10 13.45
N ARG A 39 -6.36 -2.82 12.28
CA ARG A 39 -6.07 -3.49 11.02
C ARG A 39 -5.42 -2.51 10.06
N LEU A 40 -4.27 -2.89 9.52
CA LEU A 40 -3.51 -2.07 8.58
C LEU A 40 -3.35 -2.79 7.24
N ILE A 41 -3.83 -2.18 6.16
CA ILE A 41 -3.53 -2.62 4.79
C ILE A 41 -2.73 -1.52 4.09
N VAL A 42 -1.55 -1.88 3.60
CA VAL A 42 -0.65 -1.00 2.87
C VAL A 42 -0.64 -1.40 1.40
N PHE A 43 -1.05 -0.49 0.53
CA PHE A 43 -0.88 -0.62 -0.92
C PHE A 43 0.37 0.14 -1.35
N THR A 44 1.32 -0.55 -1.98
CA THR A 44 2.60 0.05 -2.39
C THR A 44 3.18 -0.68 -3.61
N ASP A 45 4.06 -0.02 -4.36
CA ASP A 45 4.94 -0.63 -5.37
C ASP A 45 6.29 -1.07 -4.79
N GLU A 46 6.40 -1.05 -3.45
CA GLU A 46 7.52 -1.54 -2.64
C GLU A 46 8.84 -0.78 -2.80
N GLN A 47 8.79 0.39 -3.41
CA GLN A 47 9.89 1.34 -3.36
C GLN A 47 9.77 2.15 -2.07
N SER A 48 10.53 1.77 -1.02
CA SER A 48 10.67 2.58 0.20
C SER A 48 12.09 3.12 0.33
N HIS A 49 12.20 4.38 0.77
CA HIS A 49 13.48 5.02 1.08
C HIS A 49 13.83 4.98 2.59
N ASP A 50 12.94 4.43 3.41
CA ASP A 50 13.11 4.22 4.84
C ASP A 50 12.70 2.80 5.27
N GLN A 51 13.21 2.37 6.43
CA GLN A 51 12.84 1.08 7.01
C GLN A 51 11.38 1.09 7.44
N VAL A 52 10.62 0.09 6.99
CA VAL A 52 9.22 -0.08 7.38
C VAL A 52 9.17 -0.88 8.69
N PRO A 53 8.58 -0.34 9.77
CA PRO A 53 8.42 -1.08 11.02
C PRO A 53 7.45 -2.25 10.86
N GLU A 54 7.46 -3.17 11.83
CA GLU A 54 6.43 -4.21 11.91
C GLU A 54 5.07 -3.60 12.27
N PRO A 55 3.96 -4.20 11.79
CA PRO A 55 2.63 -3.75 12.17
C PRO A 55 2.40 -4.09 13.65
N LYS A 56 1.73 -3.21 14.39
CA LYS A 56 1.40 -3.43 15.81
C LYS A 56 0.36 -4.53 16.02
N ALA A 57 -0.46 -4.78 15.01
CA ALA A 57 -1.48 -5.82 14.99
C ALA A 57 -1.51 -6.48 13.59
N GLN A 58 -2.68 -6.67 13.00
CA GLN A 58 -2.79 -7.33 11.69
C GLN A 58 -2.37 -6.38 10.57
N GLY A 59 -1.26 -6.70 9.90
CA GLY A 59 -0.71 -5.92 8.80
C GLY A 59 -0.64 -6.72 7.51
N THR A 60 -1.29 -6.22 6.45
CA THR A 60 -1.17 -6.74 5.09
C THR A 60 -0.46 -5.73 4.19
N MET A 61 0.59 -6.17 3.49
CA MET A 61 1.28 -5.40 2.46
C MET A 61 0.93 -5.95 1.08
N VAL A 62 0.29 -5.11 0.26
CA VAL A 62 -0.12 -5.40 -1.11
C VAL A 62 0.85 -4.74 -2.07
N ASN A 63 1.65 -5.56 -2.76
CA ASN A 63 2.50 -5.11 -3.84
C ASN A 63 1.68 -4.96 -5.13
N VAL A 64 1.47 -3.72 -5.54
CA VAL A 64 0.74 -3.37 -6.77
C VAL A 64 1.65 -3.45 -8.01
N ALA A 65 2.97 -3.39 -7.82
CA ALA A 65 3.94 -3.55 -8.90
C ALA A 65 4.38 -5.02 -9.02
N SER A 66 4.58 -5.50 -10.25
CA SER A 66 5.11 -6.85 -10.50
C SER A 66 6.61 -7.00 -10.20
N TYR A 67 7.21 -6.09 -9.41
CA TYR A 67 8.65 -6.03 -9.15
C TYR A 67 9.04 -6.88 -7.94
N GLN A 68 10.09 -7.70 -8.11
CA GLN A 68 10.52 -8.79 -7.20
C GLN A 68 11.33 -8.34 -5.96
N HIS A 69 11.47 -7.05 -5.67
CA HIS A 69 12.29 -6.57 -4.55
C HIS A 69 11.43 -5.90 -3.50
N GLY A 70 10.91 -6.71 -2.58
CA GLY A 70 9.94 -6.26 -1.61
C GLY A 70 10.50 -5.67 -0.33
N VAL A 71 9.78 -4.68 0.21
CA VAL A 71 9.98 -4.09 1.54
C VAL A 71 9.06 -4.79 2.55
N GLY A 72 9.38 -4.77 3.85
CA GLY A 72 8.55 -5.40 4.88
C GLY A 72 8.88 -6.85 5.20
N HIS A 73 10.15 -7.15 5.48
CA HIS A 73 10.54 -8.40 6.15
C HIS A 73 9.99 -8.40 7.59
N GLY A 74 9.29 -9.46 8.01
CA GLY A 74 8.76 -9.59 9.39
C GLY A 74 7.31 -10.08 9.44
N ALA A 75 6.55 -9.63 10.44
CA ALA A 75 5.17 -10.04 10.74
C ALA A 75 4.09 -9.63 9.70
N TRP A 76 4.46 -9.19 8.50
CA TRP A 76 3.55 -8.74 7.46
C TRP A 76 2.96 -9.90 6.65
N THR A 77 1.64 -9.92 6.47
CA THR A 77 1.01 -10.73 5.41
C THR A 77 1.27 -10.08 4.06
N ARG A 78 1.72 -10.88 3.08
CA ARG A 78 2.19 -10.38 1.77
C ARG A 78 1.21 -10.79 0.67
N VAL A 79 0.74 -9.83 -0.11
CA VAL A 79 -0.09 -10.04 -1.30
C VAL A 79 0.63 -9.44 -2.50
N ASN A 80 0.73 -10.19 -3.60
CA ASN A 80 1.36 -9.70 -4.82
C ASN A 80 0.34 -9.63 -5.95
N GLY A 81 0.38 -8.53 -6.71
CA GLY A 81 -0.57 -8.24 -7.78
C GLY A 81 -1.79 -7.46 -7.28
N PHE A 82 -2.52 -6.84 -8.21
CA PHE A 82 -3.67 -6.01 -7.91
C PHE A 82 -4.89 -6.48 -8.72
N SER A 83 -5.96 -6.84 -8.03
CA SER A 83 -7.23 -7.23 -8.65
C SER A 83 -8.40 -6.91 -7.72
N GLU A 84 -9.62 -6.76 -8.26
CA GLU A 84 -10.83 -6.49 -7.45
C GLU A 84 -11.11 -7.57 -6.39
N ALA A 85 -10.61 -8.79 -6.60
CA ALA A 85 -10.79 -9.92 -5.68
C ALA A 85 -9.84 -9.86 -4.46
N GLU A 86 -8.83 -9.00 -4.46
CA GLU A 86 -7.80 -8.98 -3.42
C GLU A 86 -8.37 -8.68 -2.04
N VAL A 87 -9.33 -7.75 -1.94
CA VAL A 87 -9.93 -7.35 -0.65
C VAL A 87 -10.72 -8.51 -0.05
N ALA A 88 -11.45 -9.26 -0.90
CA ALA A 88 -12.18 -10.44 -0.48
C ALA A 88 -11.23 -11.55 -0.01
N TRP A 89 -10.11 -11.74 -0.71
CA TRP A 89 -9.07 -12.66 -0.31
C TRP A 89 -8.44 -12.28 1.03
N ILE A 90 -8.10 -11.00 1.24
CA ILE A 90 -7.54 -10.51 2.51
C ILE A 90 -8.50 -10.82 3.66
N ALA A 91 -9.78 -10.45 3.53
CA ALA A 91 -10.78 -10.69 4.56
C ALA A 91 -10.95 -12.20 4.89
N ALA A 92 -10.95 -13.05 3.86
CA ALA A 92 -11.01 -14.50 4.04
C ALA A 92 -9.75 -15.06 4.73
N SER A 93 -8.57 -14.54 4.36
CA SER A 93 -7.29 -14.96 4.95
C SER A 93 -7.20 -14.60 6.43
N GLU A 94 -7.69 -13.42 6.82
CA GLU A 94 -7.73 -12.97 8.22
C GLU A 94 -8.70 -13.80 9.06
N THR A 95 -9.83 -14.23 8.47
CA THR A 95 -10.80 -15.09 9.15
C THR A 95 -10.23 -16.48 9.43
N ALA A 96 -9.46 -17.05 8.48
CA ALA A 96 -8.88 -18.38 8.62
C ALA A 96 -7.72 -18.47 9.64
N LEU A 97 -7.18 -17.33 10.09
CA LEU A 97 -6.10 -17.24 11.06
C LEU A 97 -6.59 -17.13 12.52
N ASN A 98 -7.91 -16.97 12.73
CA ASN A 98 -8.57 -16.94 14.06
C ASN A 98 -9.15 -18.31 14.42
#